data_AF-A0A0D2KH46-F1
#
_entry.id   AF-A0A0D2KH46-F1
#
_cell.length_a   1.000
_cell.length_b   1.000
_cell.length_c   1.000
_cell.angle_alpha   90.00
_cell.angle_beta   90.00
_cell.angle_gamma   90.00
#
_symmetry.space_group_name_H-M   'P 1'
#
loop_
_entity.id
_entity.type
_entity.pdbx_description
1 polymer ?
#
loop_
_entity_poly.entity_id
_entity_poly.type
_entity_poly.pdbx_seq_one_letter_code
_entity_poly.pdbx_strand_id
1 'polypeptide(L)'
;MHPIVIGGGRVGTAISRMYAPRPAPILRRGEAVPDLPRPGADAGPIWVCTTNDALDEVIAATPQGRRGDLVFVQNGMLLPWLRERWLGGNTQVLLYMAADASGAVTDGRKTLAHGGRWAEHAAAALAGGGVACRVEAGWREFQEAVAAKLLWSSIFWVMSAALGETVGEIAENRSEEVAALVAELLPLVDDYLDDVIAADGRGDVTAGGVSHKGSVEASAAPAEKEQVQRRRVSSSGGRNSVWRL
;
A
#
# COMPACT_ATOMS: atom_id res chain seq x y z
N MET A 1 2.95 6.57 23.25
CA MET A 1 2.89 6.48 21.78
C MET A 1 2.08 7.64 21.25
N HIS A 2 2.57 8.35 20.23
CA HIS A 2 1.97 9.58 19.71
C HIS A 2 1.58 9.42 18.23
N PRO A 3 0.47 8.71 17.92
CA PRO A 3 0.04 8.53 16.53
C PRO A 3 -0.22 9.89 15.87
N ILE A 4 0.07 9.98 14.57
CA ILE A 4 -0.20 11.16 13.75
C ILE A 4 -0.98 10.71 12.53
N VAL A 5 -1.91 11.54 12.06
CA VAL A 5 -2.62 11.33 10.80
C VAL A 5 -2.30 12.47 9.86
N ILE A 6 -1.89 12.17 8.62
CA ILE A 6 -1.70 13.16 7.57
C ILE A 6 -2.90 13.11 6.64
N GLY A 7 -3.61 14.23 6.49
CA GLY A 7 -4.80 14.35 5.66
C GLY A 7 -6.10 14.26 6.45
N GLY A 8 -6.83 15.37 6.54
CA GLY A 8 -8.11 15.49 7.26
C GLY A 8 -9.35 15.10 6.45
N GLY A 9 -9.21 14.19 5.49
CA GLY A 9 -10.33 13.64 4.73
C GLY A 9 -11.20 12.71 5.58
N ARG A 10 -12.15 12.02 4.94
CA ARG A 10 -13.06 11.07 5.60
C ARG A 10 -12.28 9.94 6.31
N VAL A 11 -11.34 9.32 5.60
CA VAL A 11 -10.49 8.23 6.13
C VAL A 11 -9.59 8.73 7.26
N GLY A 12 -8.90 9.86 7.09
CA GLY A 12 -8.03 10.39 8.15
C GLY A 12 -8.80 10.83 9.40
N THR A 13 -10.00 11.40 9.23
CA THR A 13 -10.89 11.72 10.35
C THR A 13 -11.34 10.46 11.09
N ALA A 14 -11.69 9.40 10.36
CA ALA A 14 -12.04 8.11 10.96
C ALA A 14 -10.86 7.54 11.76
N ILE A 15 -9.68 7.39 11.14
CA ILE A 15 -8.47 6.84 11.79
C ILE A 15 -8.07 7.67 13.02
N SER A 16 -8.14 9.00 12.94
CA SER A 16 -7.88 9.88 14.09
C SER A 16 -8.75 9.53 15.29
N ARG A 17 -10.05 9.29 15.07
CA ARG A 17 -11.03 8.96 16.12
C ARG A 17 -10.88 7.56 16.69
N MET A 18 -10.28 6.63 15.95
CA MET A 18 -9.99 5.28 16.45
C MET A 18 -9.05 5.29 17.66
N TYR A 19 -8.30 6.37 17.86
CA TYR A 19 -7.45 6.59 19.03
C TYR A 19 -8.19 7.18 20.24
N ALA A 20 -9.36 6.65 20.60
CA ALA A 20 -10.09 7.11 21.78
C ALA A 20 -9.32 6.78 23.09
N PRO A 21 -9.47 7.60 24.16
CA PRO A 21 -10.30 8.80 24.28
C PRO A 21 -9.66 10.07 23.70
N ARG A 22 -8.42 10.01 23.22
CA ARG A 22 -7.67 11.17 22.72
C ARG A 22 -7.33 10.99 21.24
N PRO A 23 -8.19 11.50 20.33
CA PRO A 23 -7.98 11.36 18.90
C PRO A 23 -6.57 11.75 18.46
N ALA A 24 -6.03 11.03 17.47
CA ALA A 24 -4.71 11.34 16.94
C ALA A 24 -4.74 12.71 16.24
N PRO A 25 -3.74 13.58 16.45
CA PRO A 25 -3.64 14.85 15.74
C PRO A 25 -3.60 14.63 14.23
N ILE A 26 -4.34 15.48 13.51
CA ILE A 26 -4.39 15.50 12.05
C ILE A 26 -3.51 16.64 11.56
N LEU A 27 -2.52 16.30 10.73
CA LEU A 27 -1.71 17.24 9.97
C LEU A 27 -2.35 17.54 8.61
N ARG A 28 -2.40 18.81 8.26
CA ARG A 28 -2.86 19.30 6.95
C ARG A 28 -1.69 19.59 6.01
N ARG A 29 -2.02 19.87 4.75
CA ARG A 29 -1.03 20.24 3.73
C ARG A 29 -0.18 21.42 4.22
N GLY A 30 1.14 21.29 4.11
CA GLY A 30 2.10 22.31 4.54
C GLY A 30 2.50 22.25 6.02
N GLU A 31 1.84 21.43 6.84
CA GLU A 31 2.25 21.22 8.22
C GLU A 31 3.37 20.17 8.30
N ALA A 32 4.43 20.48 9.05
CA ALA A 32 5.58 19.59 9.19
C ALA A 32 5.27 18.45 10.16
N VAL A 33 5.79 17.25 9.86
CA VAL A 33 5.77 16.15 10.82
C VAL A 33 6.75 16.48 11.94
N PRO A 34 6.32 16.46 13.21
CA PRO A 34 7.20 16.75 14.35
C PRO A 34 8.41 15.82 14.37
N ASP A 35 9.59 16.43 14.49
CA ASP A 35 10.84 15.71 14.74
C ASP A 35 10.91 15.36 16.22
N LEU A 36 10.43 14.16 16.56
CA LEU A 36 10.41 13.69 17.94
C LEU A 36 11.78 13.06 18.29
N PRO A 37 12.35 13.36 19.48
CA PRO A 37 13.72 13.01 19.83
C PRO A 37 14.04 11.50 19.91
N ARG A 38 13.04 10.61 19.76
CA ARG A 38 13.24 9.16 19.69
C ARG A 38 12.32 8.56 18.61
N PRO A 39 12.86 8.15 17.45
CA PRO A 39 12.14 7.32 16.49
C PRO A 39 11.69 5.99 17.13
N GLY A 40 10.59 5.41 16.66
CA GLY A 40 10.11 4.08 17.11
C GLY A 40 8.87 4.11 18.01
N ALA A 41 8.75 3.12 18.91
CA ALA A 41 7.53 2.82 19.68
C ALA A 41 6.96 4.02 20.47
N ASP A 42 7.82 4.89 20.98
CA ASP A 42 7.40 6.07 21.74
C ASP A 42 6.78 7.15 20.83
N ALA A 43 7.31 7.31 19.61
CA ALA A 43 6.85 8.29 18.63
C ALA A 43 5.54 7.89 17.96
N GLY A 44 5.30 6.60 17.73
CA GLY A 44 4.05 6.11 17.14
C GLY A 44 3.96 6.18 15.61
N PRO A 45 2.92 5.56 15.03
CA PRO A 45 2.72 5.50 13.59
C PRO A 45 2.31 6.86 13.02
N ILE A 46 2.63 7.06 11.74
CA ILE A 46 2.19 8.21 10.96
C ILE A 46 1.31 7.70 9.83
N TRP A 47 0.00 7.82 9.98
CA TRP A 47 -0.98 7.40 8.98
C TRP A 47 -1.01 8.36 7.80
N VAL A 48 -0.82 7.85 6.59
CA VAL A 48 -0.82 8.65 5.36
C VAL A 48 -2.19 8.55 4.71
N CYS A 49 -3.10 9.47 5.04
CA CYS A 49 -4.51 9.51 4.62
C CYS A 49 -4.78 10.64 3.62
N THR A 50 -3.87 10.82 2.66
CA THR A 50 -3.96 11.82 1.58
C THR A 50 -4.17 11.13 0.23
N THR A 51 -4.25 11.87 -0.87
CA THR A 51 -4.30 11.32 -2.23
C THR A 51 -2.91 10.95 -2.75
N ASN A 52 -2.83 10.04 -3.74
CA ASN A 52 -1.56 9.51 -4.24
C ASN A 52 -0.63 10.59 -4.83
N ASP A 53 -1.20 11.63 -5.45
CA ASP A 53 -0.48 12.78 -6.01
C ASP A 53 0.22 13.66 -4.95
N ALA A 54 -0.18 13.55 -3.68
CA ALA A 54 0.41 14.30 -2.58
C ALA A 54 1.52 13.53 -1.82
N LEU A 55 1.82 12.28 -2.20
CA LEU A 55 2.72 11.44 -1.42
C LEU A 55 4.18 11.93 -1.41
N ASP A 56 4.64 12.55 -2.48
CA ASP A 56 5.99 13.15 -2.52
C ASP A 56 6.12 14.30 -1.53
N GLU A 57 5.07 15.14 -1.40
CA GLU A 57 5.02 16.21 -0.39
C GLU A 57 5.08 15.64 1.04
N VAL A 58 4.39 14.50 1.29
CA VAL A 58 4.42 13.82 2.60
C VAL A 58 5.82 13.36 2.96
N ILE A 59 6.56 12.75 2.02
CA ILE A 59 7.92 12.29 2.28
C ILE A 59 8.87 13.47 2.52
N ALA A 60 8.72 14.55 1.75
CA ALA A 60 9.51 15.76 1.92
C ALA A 60 9.28 16.41 3.30
N ALA A 61 8.03 16.43 3.77
CA ALA A 61 7.64 16.96 5.08
C ALA A 61 7.94 16.02 6.26
N THR A 62 8.33 14.76 5.99
CA THR A 62 8.63 13.77 7.03
C THR A 62 10.13 13.69 7.31
N PRO A 63 10.60 13.95 8.55
CA PRO A 63 11.99 13.78 8.94
C PRO A 63 12.52 12.39 8.57
N GLN A 64 13.75 12.31 8.07
CA GLN A 64 14.32 11.04 7.55
C GLN A 64 14.22 9.89 8.57
N GLY A 65 14.52 10.16 9.85
CA GLY A 65 14.41 9.16 10.93
C GLY A 65 12.99 8.70 11.24
N ARG A 66 11.97 9.45 10.80
CA ARG A 66 10.54 9.15 10.99
C ARG A 66 9.89 8.53 9.75
N ARG A 67 10.57 8.45 8.61
CA ARG A 67 9.99 7.89 7.37
C ARG A 67 9.59 6.42 7.51
N GLY A 68 10.33 5.65 8.31
CA GLY A 68 9.95 4.27 8.66
C GLY A 68 8.71 4.16 9.56
N ASP A 69 8.17 5.28 10.05
CA ASP A 69 6.88 5.32 10.78
C ASP A 69 5.66 5.52 9.88
N LEU A 70 5.86 5.80 8.59
CA LEU A 70 4.75 6.02 7.67
C LEU A 70 3.97 4.71 7.45
N VAL A 71 2.66 4.79 7.65
CA VAL A 71 1.67 3.74 7.40
C VAL A 71 0.84 4.16 6.19
N PHE A 72 0.98 3.45 5.08
CA PHE A 72 0.31 3.78 3.83
C PHE A 72 -1.04 3.08 3.72
N VAL A 73 -2.13 3.83 3.54
CA VAL A 73 -3.51 3.30 3.37
C VAL A 73 -4.04 3.49 1.94
N GLN A 74 -3.13 3.73 0.99
CA GLN A 74 -3.46 4.15 -0.36
C GLN A 74 -4.11 3.04 -1.18
N ASN A 75 -4.97 3.43 -2.11
CA ASN A 75 -5.45 2.53 -3.15
C ASN A 75 -4.39 2.41 -4.27
N GLY A 76 -4.33 1.22 -4.88
CA GLY A 76 -3.48 0.92 -6.03
C GLY A 76 -2.17 0.22 -5.67
N MET A 77 -1.34 0.00 -6.69
CA MET A 77 -0.03 -0.67 -6.56
C MET A 77 1.06 0.33 -6.23
N LEU A 78 1.24 0.60 -4.93
CA LEU A 78 2.19 1.61 -4.47
C LEU A 78 3.65 1.12 -4.44
N LEU A 79 3.86 -0.19 -4.54
CA LEU A 79 5.15 -0.80 -4.30
C LEU A 79 6.30 -0.27 -5.19
N PRO A 80 6.17 -0.12 -6.52
CA PRO A 80 7.25 0.42 -7.33
C PRO A 80 7.70 1.79 -6.83
N TRP A 81 6.73 2.67 -6.56
CA TRP A 81 6.96 4.01 -6.01
C TRP A 81 7.62 3.97 -4.62
N LEU A 82 7.22 3.04 -3.74
CA LEU A 82 7.85 2.84 -2.43
C LEU A 82 9.30 2.37 -2.55
N ARG A 83 9.59 1.41 -3.44
CA ARG A 83 10.94 0.85 -3.63
C ARG A 83 11.92 1.92 -4.13
N GLU A 84 11.52 2.73 -5.09
CA GLU A 84 12.33 3.87 -5.58
C GLU A 84 12.73 4.85 -4.47
N ARG A 85 11.93 4.91 -3.40
CA ARG A 85 12.13 5.82 -2.25
C ARG A 85 12.68 5.13 -1.01
N TRP A 86 13.06 3.85 -1.11
CA TRP A 86 13.55 3.03 0.00
C TRP A 86 12.53 2.85 1.13
N LEU A 87 11.24 2.85 0.78
CA LEU A 87 10.11 2.68 1.70
C LEU A 87 9.36 1.36 1.48
N GLY A 88 9.93 0.42 0.71
CA GLY A 88 9.29 -0.87 0.44
C GLY A 88 9.00 -1.70 1.70
N GLY A 89 9.80 -1.52 2.75
CA GLY A 89 9.61 -2.17 4.06
C GLY A 89 8.66 -1.45 5.01
N ASN A 90 8.01 -0.37 4.60
CA ASN A 90 7.03 0.33 5.43
C ASN A 90 5.72 -0.48 5.55
N THR A 91 4.96 -0.18 6.60
CA THR A 91 3.63 -0.76 6.77
C THR A 91 2.67 -0.25 5.70
N GLN A 92 2.03 -1.18 5.02
CA GLN A 92 0.98 -0.94 4.04
C GLN A 92 -0.32 -1.55 4.55
N VAL A 93 -1.42 -0.84 4.33
CA VAL A 93 -2.76 -1.25 4.74
C VAL A 93 -3.67 -1.19 3.52
N LEU A 94 -4.06 -2.37 3.03
CA LEU A 94 -5.06 -2.53 1.99
C LEU A 94 -6.46 -2.32 2.59
N LEU A 95 -6.90 -1.07 2.62
CA LEU A 95 -8.07 -0.66 3.39
C LEU A 95 -9.41 -1.02 2.74
N TYR A 96 -10.25 -1.82 3.38
CA TYR A 96 -11.63 -2.10 2.96
C TYR A 96 -12.62 -1.55 3.99
N MET A 97 -12.91 -0.25 3.88
CA MET A 97 -13.95 0.42 4.64
C MET A 97 -14.47 1.63 3.87
N ALA A 98 -15.69 2.04 4.18
CA ALA A 98 -16.20 3.36 3.85
C ALA A 98 -16.14 4.25 5.10
N ALA A 99 -15.82 5.54 4.91
CA ALA A 99 -15.94 6.55 5.94
C ALA A 99 -16.78 7.72 5.42
N ASP A 100 -17.60 8.29 6.30
CA ASP A 100 -18.32 9.53 6.03
C ASP A 100 -17.57 10.76 6.57
N ALA A 101 -18.14 11.96 6.40
CA ALA A 101 -17.54 13.20 6.89
C ALA A 101 -17.51 13.31 8.42
N SER A 102 -18.36 12.54 9.12
CA SER A 102 -18.34 12.44 10.57
C SER A 102 -17.24 11.51 11.06
N GLY A 103 -16.60 10.72 10.20
CA GLY A 103 -15.65 9.68 10.59
C GLY A 103 -16.33 8.41 11.10
N ALA A 104 -17.65 8.27 10.90
CA ALA A 104 -18.32 6.99 11.07
C ALA A 104 -17.85 6.05 9.95
N VAL A 105 -17.69 4.77 10.29
CA VAL A 105 -17.10 3.77 9.39
C VAL A 105 -18.08 2.65 9.12
N THR A 106 -18.02 2.12 7.90
CA THR A 106 -18.64 0.85 7.52
C THR A 106 -17.53 -0.11 7.10
N ASP A 107 -17.43 -1.23 7.81
CA ASP A 107 -16.40 -2.23 7.59
C ASP A 107 -16.68 -3.10 6.36
N GLY A 108 -15.72 -3.20 5.45
CA GLY A 108 -15.74 -4.10 4.31
C GLY A 108 -15.16 -5.49 4.59
N ARG A 109 -14.64 -5.74 5.80
CA ARG A 109 -14.17 -7.04 6.35
C ARG A 109 -13.02 -7.72 5.62
N LYS A 110 -12.41 -7.04 4.65
CA LYS A 110 -11.29 -7.55 3.85
C LYS A 110 -10.00 -6.74 4.06
N THR A 111 -9.95 -5.89 5.08
CA THR A 111 -8.77 -5.05 5.32
C THR A 111 -7.58 -5.91 5.72
N LEU A 112 -6.43 -5.67 5.06
CA LEU A 112 -5.17 -6.33 5.36
C LEU A 112 -4.10 -5.31 5.69
N ALA A 113 -3.23 -5.61 6.65
CA ALA A 113 -2.00 -4.89 6.90
C ALA A 113 -0.79 -5.80 6.61
N HIS A 114 0.28 -5.26 6.04
CA HIS A 114 1.50 -6.01 5.77
C HIS A 114 2.74 -5.12 5.94
N GLY A 115 3.84 -5.74 6.34
CA GLY A 115 5.16 -5.11 6.39
C GLY A 115 5.32 -4.04 7.47
N GLY A 116 6.57 -3.61 7.66
CA GLY A 116 6.95 -2.58 8.61
C GLY A 116 6.64 -2.88 10.08
N ARG A 117 7.09 -1.99 10.95
CA ARG A 117 6.94 -2.15 12.41
C ARG A 117 5.52 -1.87 12.93
N TRP A 118 4.65 -1.32 12.09
CA TRP A 118 3.34 -0.81 12.51
C TRP A 118 2.16 -1.67 12.05
N ALA A 119 2.37 -2.81 11.37
CA ALA A 119 1.27 -3.64 10.88
C ALA A 119 0.33 -4.12 11.99
N GLU A 120 0.87 -4.69 13.07
CA GLU A 120 0.09 -5.14 14.22
C GLU A 120 -0.65 -3.99 14.91
N HIS A 121 0.02 -2.85 15.08
CA HIS A 121 -0.59 -1.68 15.67
C HIS A 121 -1.71 -1.10 14.79
N ALA A 122 -1.49 -1.07 13.47
CA ALA A 122 -2.47 -0.62 12.50
C ALA A 122 -3.73 -1.51 12.54
N ALA A 123 -3.54 -2.83 12.58
CA ALA A 123 -4.64 -3.77 12.73
C ALA A 123 -5.41 -3.57 14.04
N ALA A 124 -4.71 -3.40 15.16
CA ALA A 124 -5.34 -3.15 16.46
C ALA A 124 -6.11 -1.82 16.51
N ALA A 125 -5.55 -0.74 15.93
CA ALA A 125 -6.21 0.56 15.86
C ALA A 125 -7.50 0.49 15.02
N LEU A 126 -7.44 -0.16 13.85
CA LEU A 126 -8.61 -0.39 12.98
C LEU A 126 -9.68 -1.22 13.69
N ALA A 127 -9.28 -2.30 14.38
CA ALA A 127 -10.19 -3.14 15.14
C ALA A 127 -10.88 -2.36 16.28
N GLY A 128 -10.14 -1.51 17.00
CA GLY A 128 -10.71 -0.60 18.00
C GLY A 128 -11.69 0.41 17.42
N GLY A 129 -11.53 0.74 16.13
CA GLY A 129 -12.46 1.54 15.33
C GLY A 129 -13.64 0.78 14.72
N GLY A 130 -13.78 -0.51 14.95
CA GLY A 130 -14.83 -1.34 14.36
C GLY A 130 -14.55 -1.80 12.93
N VAL A 131 -13.30 -1.73 12.46
CA VAL A 131 -12.87 -2.22 11.13
C VAL A 131 -12.04 -3.48 11.30
N ALA A 132 -12.52 -4.61 10.80
CA ALA A 132 -11.76 -5.85 10.85
C ALA A 132 -10.51 -5.75 9.97
N CYS A 133 -9.34 -5.93 10.57
CA CYS A 133 -8.05 -5.91 9.89
C CYS A 133 -7.21 -7.12 10.30
N ARG A 134 -6.68 -7.86 9.32
CA ARG A 134 -5.73 -8.95 9.55
C ARG A 134 -4.33 -8.53 9.15
N VAL A 135 -3.32 -8.91 9.93
CA VAL A 135 -1.92 -8.82 9.49
C VAL A 135 -1.64 -10.01 8.57
N GLU A 136 -1.32 -9.71 7.31
CA GLU A 136 -0.95 -10.72 6.32
C GLU A 136 0.55 -10.95 6.38
N ALA A 137 0.97 -12.15 6.75
CA ALA A 137 2.39 -12.48 6.87
C ALA A 137 3.02 -12.72 5.49
N GLY A 138 2.24 -13.28 4.58
CA GLY A 138 2.71 -13.64 3.24
C GLY A 138 2.78 -12.43 2.31
N TRP A 139 3.97 -12.15 1.79
CA TRP A 139 4.16 -11.07 0.82
C TRP A 139 3.36 -11.31 -0.47
N ARG A 140 3.43 -12.54 -0.99
CA ARG A 140 2.70 -12.95 -2.20
C ARG A 140 1.21 -12.75 -2.02
N GLU A 141 0.67 -13.24 -0.91
CA GLU A 141 -0.75 -13.19 -0.56
C GLU A 141 -1.23 -11.74 -0.40
N PHE A 142 -0.41 -10.88 0.21
CA PHE A 142 -0.71 -9.46 0.29
C PHE A 142 -0.71 -8.78 -1.08
N GLN A 143 0.29 -9.05 -1.94
CA GLN A 143 0.34 -8.47 -3.29
C GLN A 143 -0.78 -8.98 -4.19
N GLU A 144 -1.14 -10.26 -4.11
CA GLU A 144 -2.30 -10.83 -4.81
C GLU A 144 -3.60 -10.11 -4.39
N ALA A 145 -3.78 -9.81 -3.10
CA ALA A 145 -4.92 -9.04 -2.62
C ALA A 145 -4.91 -7.58 -3.10
N VAL A 146 -3.75 -6.92 -3.11
CA VAL A 146 -3.58 -5.55 -3.65
C VAL A 146 -3.95 -5.51 -5.14
N ALA A 147 -3.43 -6.47 -5.91
CA ALA A 147 -3.69 -6.63 -7.33
C ALA A 147 -5.19 -6.89 -7.61
N ALA A 148 -5.81 -7.79 -6.84
CA ALA A 148 -7.24 -8.05 -6.93
C ALA A 148 -8.08 -6.78 -6.74
N LYS A 149 -7.75 -6.00 -5.70
CA LYS A 149 -8.44 -4.74 -5.41
C LYS A 149 -8.24 -3.71 -6.51
N LEU A 150 -7.01 -3.62 -7.04
CA LEU A 150 -6.73 -2.71 -8.15
C LEU A 150 -7.57 -3.11 -9.37
N LEU A 151 -7.53 -4.37 -9.80
CA LEU A 151 -8.31 -4.87 -10.93
C LEU A 151 -9.80 -4.56 -10.77
N TRP A 152 -10.36 -4.89 -9.60
CA TRP A 152 -11.74 -4.56 -9.25
C TRP A 152 -12.01 -3.06 -9.39
N SER A 153 -11.17 -2.20 -8.81
CA SER A 153 -11.38 -0.75 -8.86
C SER A 153 -11.24 -0.18 -10.27
N SER A 154 -10.28 -0.67 -11.05
CA SER A 154 -10.07 -0.26 -12.44
C SER A 154 -11.29 -0.55 -13.30
N ILE A 155 -11.93 -1.71 -13.10
CA ILE A 155 -13.13 -2.12 -13.84
C ILE A 155 -14.37 -1.37 -13.34
N PHE A 156 -14.70 -1.51 -12.06
CA PHE A 156 -15.97 -1.00 -11.57
C PHE A 156 -16.03 0.53 -11.55
N TRP A 157 -14.93 1.23 -11.24
CA TRP A 157 -14.95 2.69 -11.24
C TRP A 157 -14.97 3.27 -12.66
N VAL A 158 -14.27 2.67 -13.63
CA VAL A 158 -14.32 3.15 -15.01
C VAL A 158 -15.72 2.94 -15.60
N MET A 159 -16.31 1.76 -15.37
CA MET A 159 -17.67 1.47 -15.83
C MET A 159 -18.70 2.37 -15.16
N SER A 160 -18.60 2.57 -13.84
CA SER A 160 -19.51 3.47 -13.12
C SER A 160 -19.43 4.90 -13.67
N ALA A 161 -18.22 5.40 -13.92
CA ALA A 161 -18.02 6.73 -14.47
C ALA A 161 -18.53 6.86 -15.91
N ALA A 162 -18.35 5.83 -16.74
CA ALA A 162 -18.74 5.84 -18.14
C ALA A 162 -20.25 5.67 -18.34
N LEU A 163 -20.90 4.83 -17.52
CA LEU A 163 -22.31 4.46 -17.68
C LEU A 163 -23.25 5.25 -16.76
N GLY A 164 -22.72 5.87 -15.70
CA GLY A 164 -23.54 6.51 -14.66
C GLY A 164 -24.28 5.51 -13.77
N GLU A 165 -23.95 4.22 -13.86
CA GLU A 165 -24.50 3.13 -13.05
C GLU A 165 -23.67 2.96 -11.76
N THR A 166 -24.31 2.48 -10.70
CA THR A 166 -23.62 2.10 -9.47
C THR A 166 -22.88 0.78 -9.64
N VAL A 167 -21.90 0.54 -8.76
CA VAL A 167 -21.17 -0.74 -8.70
C VAL A 167 -22.12 -1.95 -8.59
N GLY A 168 -23.21 -1.83 -7.83
CA GLY A 168 -24.20 -2.89 -7.67
C GLY A 168 -24.96 -3.16 -8.98
N GLU A 169 -25.43 -2.12 -9.65
CA GLU A 169 -26.14 -2.24 -10.93
C GLU A 169 -25.24 -2.86 -12.01
N ILE A 170 -23.96 -2.48 -12.06
CA ILE A 170 -22.98 -3.07 -12.99
C ILE A 170 -22.75 -4.54 -12.68
N ALA A 171 -22.56 -4.89 -11.41
CA ALA A 171 -22.33 -6.28 -11.01
C ALA A 171 -23.52 -7.19 -11.33
N GLU A 172 -24.75 -6.65 -11.27
CA GLU A 172 -25.97 -7.38 -11.57
C GLU A 172 -26.25 -7.50 -13.07
N ASN A 173 -26.05 -6.41 -13.83
CA ASN A 173 -26.59 -6.28 -15.18
C ASN A 173 -25.54 -6.27 -16.30
N ARG A 174 -24.25 -6.21 -15.97
CA ARG A 174 -23.14 -6.03 -16.95
C ARG A 174 -22.07 -7.10 -16.82
N SER A 175 -22.46 -8.32 -16.47
CA SER A 175 -21.51 -9.41 -16.19
C SER A 175 -20.65 -9.78 -17.39
N GLU A 176 -21.16 -9.66 -18.61
CA GLU A 176 -20.42 -9.92 -19.85
C GLU A 176 -19.36 -8.84 -20.10
N GLU A 177 -19.71 -7.56 -19.93
CA GLU A 177 -18.77 -6.44 -20.09
C GLU A 177 -17.69 -6.45 -19.00
N VAL A 178 -18.06 -6.78 -17.76
CA VAL A 178 -17.10 -7.00 -16.67
C VAL A 178 -16.16 -8.15 -17.02
N ALA A 179 -16.68 -9.28 -17.51
CA ALA A 179 -15.84 -10.43 -17.89
C ALA A 179 -14.89 -10.09 -19.05
N ALA A 180 -15.33 -9.29 -20.02
CA ALA A 180 -14.48 -8.81 -21.10
C ALA A 180 -13.32 -7.95 -20.57
N LEU A 181 -13.60 -6.98 -19.69
CA LEU A 181 -12.56 -6.15 -19.07
C LEU A 181 -11.61 -6.96 -18.18
N VAL A 182 -12.11 -7.96 -17.46
CA VAL A 182 -11.25 -8.90 -16.71
C VAL A 182 -10.32 -9.64 -17.67
N ALA A 183 -10.82 -10.16 -18.80
CA ALA A 183 -10.01 -10.88 -19.77
C ALA A 183 -8.91 -10.01 -20.40
N GLU A 184 -9.17 -8.71 -20.58
CA GLU A 184 -8.18 -7.73 -21.08
C GLU A 184 -7.12 -7.37 -20.03
N LEU A 185 -7.53 -7.16 -18.77
CA LEU A 185 -6.67 -6.60 -17.74
C LEU A 185 -5.91 -7.64 -16.91
N LEU A 186 -6.49 -8.83 -16.73
CA LEU A 186 -5.89 -9.88 -15.88
C LEU A 186 -4.48 -10.29 -16.34
N PRO A 187 -4.17 -10.47 -17.64
CA PRO A 187 -2.81 -10.82 -18.05
C PRO A 187 -1.76 -9.78 -17.63
N LEU A 188 -2.11 -8.49 -17.62
CA LEU A 188 -1.21 -7.42 -17.19
C LEU A 188 -0.93 -7.50 -15.67
N VAL A 189 -1.94 -7.91 -14.91
CA VAL A 189 -1.82 -8.11 -13.46
C VAL A 189 -0.97 -9.33 -13.15
N ASP A 190 -1.17 -10.43 -13.87
CA ASP A 190 -0.38 -11.65 -13.72
C ASP A 190 1.10 -11.39 -14.03
N ASP A 191 1.40 -10.70 -15.14
CA ASP A 191 2.77 -10.30 -15.51
C ASP A 191 3.43 -9.45 -14.42
N TYR A 192 2.70 -8.46 -13.87
CA TYR A 192 3.19 -7.62 -12.77
C TYR A 192 3.46 -8.44 -11.49
N LEU A 193 2.57 -9.35 -11.11
CA LEU A 193 2.73 -10.16 -9.91
C LEU A 193 3.92 -11.11 -10.03
N ASP A 194 4.13 -11.71 -11.20
CA ASP A 194 5.30 -12.55 -11.46
C ASP A 194 6.60 -11.76 -11.28
N ASP A 195 6.67 -10.51 -11.79
CA ASP A 195 7.83 -9.64 -11.61
C ASP A 195 8.03 -9.23 -10.13
N VAL A 196 6.97 -8.79 -9.46
CA VAL A 196 7.06 -8.29 -8.08
C VAL A 196 7.43 -9.38 -7.09
N ILE A 197 6.87 -10.58 -7.27
CA ILE A 197 7.12 -11.70 -6.37
C ILE A 197 8.49 -12.33 -6.66
N ALA A 198 8.91 -12.38 -7.94
CA ALA A 198 10.27 -12.79 -8.29
C ALA A 198 11.34 -11.81 -7.75
N ALA A 199 11.02 -10.52 -7.63
CA ALA A 199 11.91 -9.53 -7.04
C ALA A 199 12.03 -9.65 -5.51
N ASP A 200 10.97 -10.08 -4.82
CA ASP A 200 10.97 -10.23 -3.35
C ASP A 200 11.78 -11.44 -2.87
N GLY A 201 11.86 -12.50 -3.69
CA GLY A 201 12.79 -13.62 -3.46
C GLY A 201 14.28 -13.22 -3.48
N ARG A 202 14.62 -11.95 -3.74
CA ARG A 202 15.99 -11.41 -3.73
C ARG A 202 16.24 -10.36 -2.64
N GLY A 203 15.28 -10.09 -1.75
CA GLY A 203 15.32 -8.87 -0.94
C GLY A 203 14.61 -8.88 0.40
N ASP A 204 14.67 -9.98 1.15
CA ASP A 204 14.42 -9.94 2.60
C ASP A 204 15.63 -9.28 3.30
N VAL A 205 15.70 -7.94 3.24
CA VAL A 205 16.56 -7.19 4.17
C VAL A 205 15.81 -7.11 5.48
N THR A 206 15.91 -8.21 6.23
CA THR A 206 15.71 -8.22 7.67
C THR A 206 16.34 -6.98 8.31
N ALA A 207 15.61 -6.41 9.26
CA ALA A 207 16.01 -5.27 10.07
C ALA A 207 17.47 -5.40 10.57
N GLY A 208 18.39 -4.64 9.99
CA GLY A 208 19.80 -4.58 10.38
C GLY A 208 20.24 -3.12 10.49
N GLY A 209 20.67 -2.71 11.69
CA GLY A 209 20.93 -1.34 12.07
C GLY A 209 21.94 -0.60 11.20
N VAL A 210 21.64 0.66 10.92
CA VAL A 210 22.57 1.61 10.28
C VAL A 210 23.62 2.02 11.31
N SER A 211 24.82 1.44 11.21
CA SER A 211 26.04 2.01 11.77
C SER A 211 26.76 2.75 10.65
N HIS A 212 26.77 4.08 10.72
CA HIS A 212 27.45 4.94 9.77
C HIS A 212 28.89 5.15 10.26
N LYS A 213 29.86 4.55 9.56
CA LYS A 213 31.25 5.04 9.54
C LYS A 213 31.69 5.11 8.09
N GLY A 214 31.87 6.33 7.62
CA GLY A 214 32.42 6.60 6.31
C GLY A 214 33.93 6.37 6.27
N SER A 215 34.42 6.05 5.08
CA SER A 215 35.68 6.58 4.55
C SER A 215 35.68 6.41 3.03
N VAL A 216 36.13 7.47 2.39
CA VAL A 216 36.28 7.71 0.95
C VAL A 216 37.46 6.90 0.41
N GLU A 217 37.34 6.33 -0.80
CA GLU A 217 38.39 6.40 -1.83
C GLU A 217 37.89 5.94 -3.20
N ALA A 218 38.48 6.52 -4.24
CA ALA A 218 37.96 6.66 -5.59
C ALA A 218 38.51 5.63 -6.59
N SER A 219 37.86 5.58 -7.76
CA SER A 219 38.45 5.48 -9.11
C SER A 219 38.16 4.22 -9.94
N ALA A 220 37.77 4.52 -11.19
CA ALA A 220 37.88 3.78 -12.45
C ALA A 220 36.75 2.81 -12.88
N ALA A 221 35.99 3.26 -13.89
CA ALA A 221 35.42 2.47 -14.99
C ALA A 221 36.23 2.81 -16.28
N PRO A 222 36.02 2.19 -17.47
CA PRO A 222 34.97 1.24 -17.86
C PRO A 222 35.45 0.05 -18.73
N ALA A 223 34.58 -0.94 -18.97
CA ALA A 223 34.63 -1.76 -20.20
C ALA A 223 33.27 -2.41 -20.49
N GLU A 224 32.71 -2.04 -21.65
CA GLU A 224 31.62 -2.72 -22.35
C GLU A 224 31.97 -4.19 -22.65
N LYS A 225 30.95 -5.06 -22.65
CA LYS A 225 30.77 -6.11 -23.67
C LYS A 225 29.33 -6.63 -23.66
N GLU A 226 28.68 -6.36 -24.77
CA GLU A 226 27.42 -6.91 -25.26
C GLU A 226 27.56 -8.42 -25.56
N GLN A 227 26.57 -9.24 -25.18
CA GLN A 227 26.17 -10.40 -25.98
C GLN A 227 24.78 -10.93 -25.61
N VAL A 228 23.93 -10.96 -26.64
CA VAL A 228 22.59 -11.52 -26.75
C VAL A 228 22.66 -13.04 -26.87
N GLN A 229 21.88 -13.81 -26.10
CA GLN A 229 21.20 -14.99 -26.68
C GLN A 229 19.96 -15.49 -25.91
N ARG A 230 18.93 -15.76 -26.72
CA ARG A 230 17.59 -16.25 -26.43
C ARG A 230 17.58 -17.64 -25.76
N ARG A 231 16.58 -17.90 -24.91
CA ARG A 231 15.79 -19.14 -24.94
C ARG A 231 14.42 -18.96 -24.26
N ARG A 232 13.37 -19.00 -25.07
CA ARG A 232 12.01 -19.34 -24.66
C ARG A 232 12.02 -20.79 -24.19
N VAL A 233 11.47 -21.06 -23.02
CA VAL A 233 10.88 -22.37 -22.69
C VAL A 233 9.48 -22.12 -22.17
N SER A 234 8.53 -22.57 -22.96
CA SER A 234 7.14 -22.76 -22.58
C SER A 234 7.03 -23.82 -21.49
N SER A 235 6.33 -23.52 -20.41
CA SER A 235 5.70 -24.54 -19.58
C SER A 235 4.27 -24.12 -19.29
N SER A 236 3.38 -24.64 -20.12
CA SER A 236 1.95 -24.80 -19.86
C SER A 236 1.76 -25.59 -18.56
N GLY A 237 1.21 -24.94 -17.54
CA GLY A 237 0.75 -25.57 -16.32
C GLY A 237 -0.45 -24.79 -15.83
N GLY A 238 -1.66 -25.30 -16.12
CA GLY A 238 -2.91 -24.68 -15.71
C GLY A 238 -2.94 -24.45 -14.20
N ARG A 239 -3.11 -23.18 -13.80
CA ARG A 239 -3.49 -22.81 -12.45
C ARG A 239 -4.95 -22.36 -12.50
N ASN A 240 -5.79 -23.14 -11.82
CA ASN A 240 -7.19 -22.87 -11.62
C ASN A 240 -7.38 -21.46 -11.06
N SER A 241 -8.29 -20.72 -11.70
CA SER A 241 -8.78 -19.40 -11.32
C SER A 241 -9.12 -19.28 -9.83
N VAL A 242 -8.28 -18.57 -9.08
CA VAL A 242 -8.53 -18.11 -7.70
C VAL A 242 -9.47 -16.89 -7.68
N TRP A 243 -9.77 -16.33 -8.84
CA TRP A 243 -10.58 -15.12 -8.99
C TRP A 243 -12.07 -15.44 -9.02
N ARG A 244 -12.71 -15.48 -7.84
CA ARG A 244 -14.13 -15.13 -7.71
C ARG A 244 -14.19 -13.68 -7.23
N LEU A 245 -14.42 -12.77 -8.18
CA LEU A 245 -14.72 -11.36 -7.92
C LEU A 245 -16.06 -11.23 -7.19
#